data_AF-A0A379WNY7-F1
#
_entry.id   AF-A0A379WNY7-F1
#
_cell.length_a   1.000
_cell.length_b   1.000
_cell.length_c   1.000
_cell.angle_alpha   90.00
_cell.angle_beta   90.00
_cell.angle_gamma   90.00
#
_symmetry.space_group_name_H-M   'P 1'
#
loop_
_entity.id
_entity.type
_entity.pdbx_description
1 polymer ?
#
loop_
_entity_poly.entity_id
_entity_poly.type
_entity_poly.pdbx_seq_one_letter_code
_entity_poly.pdbx_strand_id
1 'polypeptide(L)'
;MLLDIIFSLDSVITAVGLSDHLFIMMAAVVIAVGVMMFAARPIGEFVDRHPSVKMLALSFLILVGFTLILESFDVHVPKGYIYFAMFFSIAVESLNLLRNKKNPL
;
A
#
# COMPACT_ATOMS: atom_id res chain seq x y z
N MET A 1 9.58 -5.33 -7.97
CA MET A 1 8.72 -5.77 -9.10
C MET A 1 7.41 -6.42 -8.64
N LEU A 2 7.43 -7.57 -7.96
CA LEU A 2 6.18 -8.20 -7.47
C LEU A 2 5.38 -7.27 -6.54
N LEU A 3 6.06 -6.62 -5.60
CA LEU A 3 5.46 -5.64 -4.69
C LEU A 3 4.81 -4.46 -5.45
N ASP A 4 5.51 -3.93 -6.45
CA ASP A 4 5.06 -2.75 -7.23
C ASP A 4 3.79 -3.04 -8.02
N ILE A 5 3.67 -4.26 -8.57
CA ILE A 5 2.47 -4.69 -9.30
C ILE A 5 1.26 -4.73 -8.36
N ILE A 6 1.42 -5.31 -7.17
CA ILE A 6 0.30 -5.50 -6.25
C ILE A 6 -0.11 -4.16 -5.62
N PHE A 7 0.85 -3.29 -5.29
CA PHE A 7 0.57 -1.93 -4.83
C PHE A 7 -0.11 -1.08 -5.92
N SER A 8 0.24 -1.31 -7.20
CA SER A 8 -0.43 -0.64 -8.31
C SER A 8 -1.88 -1.08 -8.49
N LEU A 9 -2.17 -2.36 -8.28
CA LEU A 9 -3.53 -2.92 -8.34
C LEU A 9 -4.43 -2.35 -7.24
N ASP A 10 -3.95 -2.29 -5.99
CA ASP A 10 -4.72 -1.73 -4.88
C ASP A 10 -5.11 -0.26 -5.10
N SER A 11 -4.17 0.54 -5.63
CA SER A 11 -4.41 1.95 -5.98
C SER A 11 -5.54 2.13 -7.00
N VAL A 12 -5.61 1.23 -7.99
CA VAL A 12 -6.68 1.22 -8.99
C VAL A 12 -8.02 0.81 -8.36
N ILE A 13 -8.02 -0.28 -7.58
CA ILE A 13 -9.24 -0.81 -6.96
C ILE A 13 -9.84 0.19 -5.96
N THR A 14 -8.99 0.84 -5.16
CA THR A 14 -9.41 1.90 -4.23
C THR A 14 -10.03 3.08 -4.99
N ALA A 15 -9.42 3.53 -6.09
CA ALA A 15 -9.97 4.63 -6.90
C ALA A 15 -11.32 4.26 -7.54
N VAL A 16 -11.48 2.99 -7.95
CA VAL A 16 -12.73 2.47 -8.51
C VAL A 16 -13.83 2.37 -7.45
N GLY A 17 -13.50 1.98 -6.22
CA GLY A 17 -14.46 1.84 -5.12
C GLY A 17 -14.85 3.15 -4.43
N LEU A 18 -14.29 4.31 -4.82
CA LEU A 18 -14.51 5.62 -4.19
C LEU A 18 -15.22 6.65 -5.09
N SER A 19 -15.37 6.41 -6.39
CA SER A 19 -15.88 7.40 -7.35
C SER A 19 -16.99 6.85 -8.24
N ASP A 20 -18.17 7.48 -8.19
CA ASP A 20 -19.30 7.16 -9.06
C ASP A 20 -19.12 7.68 -10.51
N HIS A 21 -18.15 8.57 -10.73
CA HIS A 21 -17.88 9.16 -12.04
C HIS A 21 -16.78 8.41 -12.79
N LEU A 22 -17.19 7.51 -13.70
CA LEU A 22 -16.30 6.68 -14.52
C LEU A 22 -15.18 7.47 -15.22
N PHE A 23 -15.47 8.68 -15.69
CA PHE A 23 -14.51 9.51 -16.40
C PHE A 23 -13.37 10.00 -15.49
N ILE A 24 -13.70 10.41 -14.27
CA ILE A 24 -12.74 10.89 -13.27
C ILE A 24 -11.89 9.71 -12.78
N MET A 25 -12.53 8.56 -12.56
CA MET A 25 -11.88 7.31 -12.16
C MET A 25 -10.83 6.86 -13.17
N MET A 26 -11.15 6.81 -14.47
CA MET A 26 -10.16 6.43 -15.50
C MET A 26 -8.98 7.40 -15.54
N ALA A 27 -9.24 8.71 -15.51
CA ALA A 27 -8.18 9.72 -15.52
C ALA A 27 -7.26 9.59 -14.29
N ALA A 28 -7.85 9.40 -13.10
CA ALA A 28 -7.10 9.20 -11.86
C ALA A 28 -6.22 7.94 -11.89
N VAL A 29 -6.75 6.82 -12.40
CA VAL A 29 -6.02 5.56 -12.54
C VAL A 29 -4.82 5.70 -13.49
N VAL A 30 -5.01 6.33 -14.65
CA VAL A 30 -3.92 6.53 -15.62
C VAL A 30 -2.81 7.39 -15.03
N ILE A 31 -3.17 8.49 -14.34
CA ILE A 31 -2.20 9.37 -13.67
C ILE A 31 -1.47 8.60 -12.55
N ALA A 32 -2.21 7.86 -11.73
CA ALA A 32 -1.64 7.09 -10.61
C ALA A 32 -0.64 6.03 -11.11
N VAL A 33 -1.00 5.25 -12.14
CA VAL A 33 -0.11 4.24 -12.74
C VAL A 33 1.14 4.92 -13.33
N GLY A 34 1.00 6.05 -14.02
CA GLY A 34 2.13 6.80 -14.54
C GLY A 34 3.12 7.24 -13.45
N VAL A 35 2.60 7.78 -12.33
CA VAL A 35 3.42 8.17 -11.17
C VAL A 35 4.07 6.96 -10.52
N MET A 36 3.35 5.85 -10.35
CA MET A 36 3.89 4.63 -9.76
C MET A 36 5.02 4.03 -10.60
N MET A 37 4.88 4.00 -11.94
CA MET A 37 5.95 3.53 -12.83
C MET A 37 7.21 4.41 -12.72
N PHE A 38 7.04 5.72 -12.61
CA PHE A 38 8.16 6.65 -12.40
C PHE A 38 8.83 6.45 -11.05
N ALA A 39 8.05 6.20 -10.00
CA ALA A 39 8.53 6.01 -8.63
C ALA A 39 8.97 4.56 -8.31
N ALA A 40 8.70 3.58 -9.17
CA ALA A 40 8.95 2.16 -8.90
C ALA A 40 10.43 1.85 -8.60
N ARG A 41 11.36 2.50 -9.31
CA ARG A 41 12.81 2.31 -9.08
C ARG A 41 13.25 2.79 -7.68
N PRO A 42 13.05 4.06 -7.29
CA PRO A 42 13.48 4.53 -5.98
C PRO A 42 12.72 3.86 -4.83
N ILE A 43 11.44 3.52 -5.01
CA ILE A 43 10.67 2.78 -4.00
C ILE A 43 11.23 1.37 -3.84
N GLY A 44 11.52 0.67 -4.94
CA GLY A 44 12.10 -0.67 -4.91
C GLY A 44 13.43 -0.72 -4.18
N GLU A 45 14.35 0.21 -4.50
CA GLU A 45 15.65 0.32 -3.82
C GLU A 45 15.50 0.62 -2.31
N PHE A 46 14.53 1.46 -1.93
CA PHE A 46 14.27 1.77 -0.53
C PHE A 46 13.78 0.55 0.25
N VAL A 47 12.87 -0.23 -0.36
CA VAL A 47 12.31 -1.45 0.24
C VAL A 47 13.36 -2.55 0.35
N ASP A 48 14.21 -2.73 -0.67
CA ASP A 48 15.27 -3.75 -0.62
C ASP A 48 16.37 -3.39 0.41
N ARG A 49 16.61 -2.10 0.66
CA ARG A 49 17.55 -1.65 1.70
C ARG A 49 17.03 -1.85 3.13
N HIS A 50 15.71 -1.92 3.33
CA HIS A 50 15.08 -2.01 4.65
C HIS A 50 14.18 -3.26 4.74
N PRO A 51 14.71 -4.41 5.21
CA PRO A 51 13.96 -5.68 5.25
C PRO A 51 12.65 -5.61 6.04
N SER A 52 12.60 -4.80 7.09
CA SER A 52 11.40 -4.59 7.91
C SER A 52 10.29 -3.84 7.14
N VAL A 53 10.65 -2.87 6.30
CA VAL A 53 9.72 -2.19 5.38
C VAL A 53 9.17 -3.15 4.33
N LYS A 54 10.02 -4.05 3.81
CA LYS A 54 9.58 -5.12 2.89
C LYS A 54 8.54 -6.03 3.53
N MET A 55 8.76 -6.45 4.76
CA MET A 55 7.81 -7.26 5.52
C MET A 55 6.51 -6.50 5.77
N LEU A 56 6.59 -5.22 6.16
CA LEU A 56 5.42 -4.35 6.34
C LEU A 56 4.57 -4.28 5.06
N ALA A 57 5.21 -4.08 3.91
CA ALA A 57 4.52 -3.98 2.63
C ALA A 57 3.84 -5.32 2.24
N LEU A 58 4.52 -6.46 2.45
CA LEU A 58 3.91 -7.78 2.26
C LEU A 58 2.70 -8.00 3.17
N SER A 59 2.76 -7.54 4.43
CA SER A 59 1.62 -7.61 5.36
C SER A 59 0.44 -6.76 4.90
N PHE A 60 0.68 -5.55 4.37
CA PHE A 60 -0.39 -4.72 3.81
C PHE A 60 -1.04 -5.39 2.60
N LEU A 61 -0.26 -6.06 1.74
CA LEU A 61 -0.82 -6.81 0.61
C LEU A 61 -1.75 -7.93 1.05
N ILE A 62 -1.37 -8.68 2.09
CA ILE A 62 -2.23 -9.72 2.65
C ILE A 62 -3.49 -9.11 3.26
N LEU A 63 -3.36 -8.01 4.01
CA LEU A 63 -4.49 -7.32 4.63
C LEU A 63 -5.49 -6.84 3.58
N VAL A 64 -5.03 -6.12 2.54
CA VAL A 64 -5.85 -5.62 1.44
C VAL A 64 -6.48 -6.77 0.66
N GLY A 65 -5.70 -7.82 0.35
CA GLY A 65 -6.23 -9.00 -0.34
C GLY A 65 -7.36 -9.66 0.46
N PHE A 66 -7.20 -9.78 1.77
CA PHE A 66 -8.22 -10.32 2.66
C PHE A 66 -9.46 -9.41 2.74
N THR A 67 -9.29 -8.09 2.80
CA THR A 67 -10.41 -7.16 2.83
C THR A 67 -11.21 -7.21 1.54
N LEU A 68 -10.56 -7.33 0.38
CA LEU A 68 -11.25 -7.45 -0.91
C LEU A 68 -12.07 -8.75 -1.01
N ILE A 69 -11.53 -9.85 -0.48
CA ILE A 69 -12.27 -11.11 -0.38
C ILE A 69 -13.52 -10.88 0.49
N LEU A 70 -13.38 -10.31 1.69
CA LEU A 70 -14.51 -10.04 2.57
C LEU A 70 -15.57 -9.13 1.97
N GLU A 71 -15.15 -8.02 1.33
CA GLU A 71 -16.06 -7.13 0.61
C GLU A 71 -16.80 -7.86 -0.53
N SER A 72 -16.13 -8.80 -1.21
CA SER A 72 -16.76 -9.65 -2.24
C SER A 72 -17.80 -10.61 -1.68
N PHE A 73 -17.73 -10.94 -0.39
CA PHE A 73 -18.72 -11.74 0.35
C PHE A 73 -19.79 -10.88 1.05
N ASP A 74 -19.94 -9.59 0.68
CA ASP A 74 -20.83 -8.61 1.32
C ASP A 74 -20.53 -8.33 2.81
N VAL A 75 -19.38 -8.80 3.31
CA VAL A 75 -18.93 -8.51 4.68
C VAL A 75 -18.25 -7.15 4.68
N HIS A 76 -18.99 -6.14 5.12
CA HIS A 76 -18.52 -4.76 5.16
C HIS A 76 -17.53 -4.56 6.33
N VAL A 77 -16.24 -4.57 6.02
CA VAL A 77 -15.19 -4.16 6.96
C VAL A 77 -15.09 -2.64 6.96
N PRO A 78 -15.22 -1.94 8.11
CA PRO A 78 -15.12 -0.49 8.10
C PRO A 78 -13.69 -0.07 7.71
N LYS A 79 -13.57 0.59 6.56
CA LYS A 79 -12.29 1.02 5.94
C LYS A 79 -11.41 1.83 6.88
N GLY A 80 -12.01 2.58 7.81
CA GLY A 80 -11.30 3.33 8.84
C GLY A 80 -10.37 2.49 9.73
N TYR A 81 -10.76 1.25 10.08
CA TYR A 81 -9.89 0.37 10.85
C TYR A 81 -8.67 -0.09 10.06
N ILE A 82 -8.86 -0.38 8.77
CA ILE A 82 -7.78 -0.78 7.85
C ILE A 82 -6.79 0.37 7.67
N TYR A 83 -7.30 1.58 7.40
CA TYR A 83 -6.46 2.77 7.24
C TYR A 83 -5.73 3.13 8.53
N PHE A 84 -6.39 3.02 9.69
CA PHE A 84 -5.74 3.23 10.99
C PHE A 84 -4.64 2.21 11.25
N ALA A 85 -4.88 0.92 10.95
CA ALA A 85 -3.87 -0.12 11.09
C ALA A 85 -2.65 0.16 10.19
N MET A 86 -2.86 0.49 8.92
CA MET A 86 -1.76 0.83 8.00
C MET A 86 -0.95 2.04 8.49
N PHE A 87 -1.63 3.12 8.92
CA PHE A 87 -0.97 4.30 9.46
C PHE A 87 -0.16 3.98 10.72
N PHE A 88 -0.75 3.26 11.67
CA PHE A 88 -0.09 2.88 12.91
C PHE A 88 1.15 2.02 12.65
N SER A 89 1.06 1.04 11.74
CA SER A 89 2.20 0.18 11.41
C SER A 89 3.33 0.95 10.73
N ILE A 90 3.03 1.92 9.85
CA ILE A 90 4.05 2.82 9.27
C ILE A 90 4.70 3.67 10.37
N ALA A 91 3.93 4.19 11.32
CA ALA A 91 4.46 5.00 12.43
C ALA A 91 5.41 4.17 13.31
N VAL A 92 5.02 2.95 13.65
CA VAL A 92 5.86 2.01 14.43
C VAL A 92 7.12 1.63 13.67
N GLU A 93 7.00 1.33 12.37
CA GLU A 93 8.15 0.97 11.55
C GLU A 93 9.11 2.16 11.37
N SER A 94 8.59 3.38 11.24
CA SER A 94 9.40 4.60 11.21
C SER A 94 10.21 4.72 12.50
N LEU A 95 9.60 4.52 13.67
CA LEU A 95 10.32 4.50 14.96
C LEU A 95 11.38 3.38 15.02
N ASN A 96 11.08 2.20 14.46
CA ASN A 96 12.01 1.08 14.42
C ASN A 96 13.24 1.40 13.55
N LEU A 97 13.04 2.02 12.38
CA LEU A 97 14.11 2.50 11.51
C LEU A 97 14.97 3.57 12.18
N LEU A 98 14.34 4.52 12.90
CA LEU A 98 15.06 5.54 13.67
C LEU A 98 15.93 4.93 14.78
N ARG A 99 15.43 3.89 15.45
CA ARG A 99 16.17 3.16 16.50
C ARG A 99 17.37 2.40 15.93
N ASN A 100 17.18 1.66 14.83
CA ASN A 100 18.26 0.88 14.20
C ASN A 100 19.42 1.76 13.70
N LYS A 101 19.15 3.03 13.36
CA LYS A 101 20.20 3.99 12.98
C LYS A 101 21.16 4.37 14.12
N LYS A 102 20.79 4.12 15.38
CA LYS A 102 21.58 4.48 16.58
C LYS A 102 22.46 3.36 17.13
N ASN A 103 22.36 2.14 16.65
CA ASN A 103 23.16 1.01 17.12
C ASN A 103 23.79 0.24 15.95
N PRO A 104 24.88 0.77 15.35
CA PRO A 104 25.81 -0.07 14.61
C PRO A 104 26.63 -0.84 15.66
N LEU A 105 26.23 -2.08 15.95
CA LEU A 105 27.12 -3.02 16.64
C LEU A 105 28.25 -3.42 15.69
#